data_AF-A0A1S3QGR2-F1
#
_entry.id   AF-A0A1S3QGR2-F1
#
_cell.length_a   1.000
_cell.length_b   1.000
_cell.length_c   1.000
_cell.angle_alpha   90.00
_cell.angle_beta   90.00
_cell.angle_gamma   90.00
#
_symmetry.space_group_name_H-M   'P 1'
#
loop_
_entity.id
_entity.type
_entity.pdbx_description
1 polymer ?
#
loop_
_entity_poly.entity_id
_entity_poly.type
_entity_poly.pdbx_seq_one_letter_code
_entity_poly.pdbx_strand_id
1 'polypeptide(L)'
;MEAFKELAAGEGICIAHSDKIYSNAGEQNFDKLLEKLRGHLPKARVVACFCEGMTVRGILMAMRRKHLVGEFLLVGSDGWADRYDVTDGYQQEAAGGITIKLKSAYIPWFDDYYLALQPDDNTRNPWFTEFWQHRFQCRLKGRAQENTKYNRTCNSRESLRQQYAQDTKMGFVINAIYSMAYGLHTMQQKVCPGYQGLCDAMRPIDGRKLLEFLMRTNFTGVSGETIRFDQNGDSPGRYEIMNFKRLGGDGVDQYSYIHVGSWDQGGLRMDDEEIWTNASTIIQSVCSEPCQKAQIKVIRKGEVSCCWTCTPCKDNEFVFDEYTCRACDLGAWPTDDLT
;
A
#
# COMPACT_ATOMS: atom_id res chain seq x y z
N MET A 1 -0.41 2.19 -11.43
CA MET A 1 -1.62 2.91 -11.87
C MET A 1 -2.18 2.33 -13.17
N GLU A 2 -1.43 2.26 -14.28
CA GLU A 2 -1.99 1.73 -15.54
C GLU A 2 -2.45 0.27 -15.43
N ALA A 3 -1.65 -0.61 -14.82
CA ALA A 3 -2.07 -2.00 -14.55
C ALA A 3 -3.35 -2.10 -13.70
N PHE A 4 -3.54 -1.18 -12.74
CA PHE A 4 -4.78 -1.15 -11.96
C PHE A 4 -5.99 -0.78 -12.82
N LYS A 5 -5.85 0.22 -13.71
CA LYS A 5 -6.94 0.62 -14.61
C LYS A 5 -7.36 -0.51 -15.54
N GLU A 6 -6.39 -1.23 -16.09
CA GLU A 6 -6.62 -2.36 -16.99
C GLU A 6 -7.36 -3.50 -16.28
N LEU A 7 -6.86 -3.93 -15.12
CA LEU A 7 -7.48 -4.99 -14.32
C LEU A 7 -8.85 -4.58 -13.78
N ALA A 8 -8.99 -3.34 -13.30
CA ALA A 8 -10.27 -2.80 -12.84
C ALA A 8 -11.32 -2.80 -13.97
N ALA A 9 -10.94 -2.41 -15.17
CA ALA A 9 -11.84 -2.45 -16.33
C ALA A 9 -12.24 -3.88 -16.70
N GLY A 10 -11.30 -4.83 -16.62
CA GLY A 10 -11.57 -6.27 -16.83
C GLY A 10 -12.60 -6.85 -15.84
N GLU A 11 -12.63 -6.33 -14.62
CA GLU A 11 -13.56 -6.72 -13.55
C GLU A 11 -14.81 -5.81 -13.48
N GLY A 12 -15.03 -4.92 -14.45
CA GLY A 12 -16.21 -4.05 -14.50
C GLY A 12 -16.22 -2.91 -13.46
N ILE A 13 -15.07 -2.54 -12.90
CA ILE A 13 -14.91 -1.43 -11.94
C ILE A 13 -14.65 -0.13 -12.71
N CYS A 14 -15.53 0.86 -12.53
CA CYS A 14 -15.37 2.17 -13.17
C CYS A 14 -14.50 3.13 -12.37
N ILE A 15 -13.73 3.94 -13.09
CA ILE A 15 -12.89 5.00 -12.53
C ILE A 15 -13.51 6.34 -12.89
N ALA A 16 -13.96 7.10 -11.88
CA ALA A 16 -14.59 8.40 -12.08
C ALA A 16 -13.64 9.42 -12.70
N HIS A 17 -12.40 9.47 -12.20
CA HIS A 17 -11.33 10.34 -12.68
C HIS A 17 -9.97 9.78 -12.27
N SER A 18 -8.93 10.07 -13.05
CA SER A 18 -7.55 9.71 -12.72
C SER A 18 -6.68 10.95 -12.78
N ASP A 19 -5.97 11.23 -11.70
CA ASP A 19 -5.08 12.40 -11.59
C ASP A 19 -3.67 11.97 -11.16
N LYS A 20 -2.69 12.86 -11.36
CA LYS A 20 -1.28 12.63 -11.02
C LYS A 20 -0.73 13.86 -10.31
N ILE A 21 -0.03 13.65 -9.22
CA ILE A 21 0.60 14.71 -8.43
C ILE A 21 1.97 14.26 -7.94
N TYR A 22 2.94 15.17 -7.99
CA TYR A 22 4.26 14.94 -7.40
C TYR A 22 4.19 15.13 -5.88
N SER A 23 4.97 14.35 -5.14
CA SER A 23 4.97 14.40 -3.67
C SER A 23 5.53 15.69 -3.08
N ASN A 24 6.38 16.38 -3.84
CA ASN A 24 6.92 17.70 -3.48
C ASN A 24 6.06 18.86 -4.01
N ALA A 25 4.86 18.59 -4.53
CA ALA A 25 3.95 19.63 -4.98
C ALA A 25 3.53 20.53 -3.81
N GLY A 26 3.37 21.83 -4.08
CA GLY A 26 2.92 22.78 -3.07
C GLY A 26 1.47 22.55 -2.65
N GLU A 27 1.09 23.12 -1.50
CA GLU A 27 -0.23 22.94 -0.88
C GLU A 27 -1.40 23.26 -1.83
N GLN A 28 -1.27 24.32 -2.64
CA GLN A 28 -2.30 24.72 -3.60
C GLN A 28 -2.60 23.64 -4.66
N ASN A 29 -1.62 22.79 -5.00
CA ASN A 29 -1.83 21.71 -5.96
C ASN A 29 -2.61 20.55 -5.34
N PHE A 30 -2.34 20.21 -4.07
CA PHE A 30 -3.13 19.23 -3.33
C PHE A 30 -4.56 19.74 -3.08
N ASP A 31 -4.71 21.03 -2.81
CA ASP A 31 -6.02 21.66 -2.66
C ASP A 31 -6.84 21.57 -3.96
N LYS A 32 -6.22 21.88 -5.12
CA LYS A 32 -6.86 21.72 -6.43
C LYS A 32 -7.21 20.27 -6.75
N LEU A 33 -6.37 19.32 -6.35
CA LEU A 33 -6.65 17.89 -6.49
C LEU A 33 -7.92 17.52 -5.70
N LEU A 34 -8.04 17.95 -4.45
CA LEU A 34 -9.23 17.65 -3.64
C LEU A 34 -10.50 18.33 -4.17
N GLU A 35 -10.43 19.54 -4.72
CA GLU A 35 -11.61 20.16 -5.35
C GLU A 35 -12.08 19.35 -6.57
N LYS A 36 -11.16 18.79 -7.36
CA LYS A 36 -11.53 17.89 -8.46
C LYS A 36 -12.19 16.62 -7.94
N LEU A 37 -11.62 15.98 -6.92
CA LEU A 37 -12.20 14.76 -6.32
C LEU A 37 -13.57 15.03 -5.71
N ARG A 38 -13.74 16.18 -5.05
CA ARG A 38 -15.01 16.63 -4.47
C ARG A 38 -16.12 16.73 -5.52
N GLY A 39 -15.80 17.08 -6.76
CA GLY A 39 -16.76 17.13 -7.86
C GLY A 39 -17.43 15.79 -8.20
N HIS A 40 -16.87 14.66 -7.71
CA HIS A 40 -17.43 13.32 -7.93
C HIS A 40 -18.19 12.76 -6.71
N LEU A 41 -18.23 13.50 -5.60
CA LEU A 41 -19.08 13.13 -4.46
C LEU A 41 -20.56 13.41 -4.76
N PRO A 42 -21.49 12.62 -4.18
CA PRO A 42 -21.27 11.49 -3.26
C PRO A 42 -21.06 10.14 -3.97
N LYS A 43 -21.01 10.11 -5.31
CA LYS A 43 -20.97 8.86 -6.10
C LYS A 43 -19.63 8.11 -5.97
N ALA A 44 -18.52 8.85 -5.99
CA ALA A 44 -17.18 8.31 -5.84
C ALA A 44 -16.60 8.70 -4.48
N ARG A 45 -16.73 7.82 -3.48
CA ARG A 45 -16.23 8.03 -2.11
C ARG A 45 -14.90 7.32 -1.85
N VAL A 46 -14.58 6.29 -2.61
CA VAL A 46 -13.33 5.53 -2.47
C VAL A 46 -12.28 6.10 -3.41
N VAL A 47 -11.09 6.41 -2.89
CA VAL A 47 -9.95 6.90 -3.66
C VAL A 47 -8.81 5.88 -3.60
N ALA A 48 -8.57 5.18 -4.71
CA ALA A 48 -7.43 4.29 -4.86
C ALA A 48 -6.14 5.08 -5.12
N CYS A 49 -5.24 5.14 -4.13
CA CYS A 49 -4.00 5.92 -4.17
C CYS A 49 -2.79 5.01 -4.34
N PHE A 50 -2.30 4.88 -5.58
CA PHE A 50 -0.97 4.32 -5.86
C PHE A 50 0.10 5.40 -5.66
N CYS A 51 0.30 5.76 -4.40
CA CYS A 51 0.97 6.98 -3.98
C CYS A 51 2.06 6.66 -2.95
N GLU A 52 3.16 7.41 -2.97
CA GLU A 52 4.14 7.31 -1.88
C GLU A 52 3.64 8.04 -0.61
N GLY A 53 4.26 7.74 0.53
CA GLY A 53 3.79 8.24 1.84
C GLY A 53 3.65 9.75 1.91
N MET A 54 4.57 10.53 1.32
CA MET A 54 4.49 12.00 1.37
C MET A 54 3.37 12.57 0.50
N THR A 55 3.05 11.92 -0.61
CA THR A 55 1.87 12.28 -1.40
C THR A 55 0.60 12.10 -0.57
N VAL A 56 0.48 10.96 0.13
CA VAL A 56 -0.69 10.69 0.97
C VAL A 56 -0.78 11.69 2.13
N ARG A 57 0.35 12.00 2.79
CA ARG A 57 0.40 13.06 3.81
C ARG A 57 -0.08 14.40 3.26
N GLY A 58 0.34 14.79 2.05
CA GLY A 58 -0.13 16.01 1.38
C GLY A 58 -1.65 16.01 1.13
N ILE A 59 -2.22 14.85 0.77
CA ILE A 59 -3.68 14.67 0.63
C ILE A 59 -4.38 14.84 1.98
N LEU A 60 -3.90 14.19 3.05
CA LEU A 60 -4.47 14.33 4.40
C LEU A 60 -4.43 15.78 4.90
N MET A 61 -3.32 16.48 4.68
CA MET A 61 -3.17 17.90 4.98
C MET A 61 -4.22 18.74 4.23
N ALA A 62 -4.42 18.46 2.94
CA ALA A 62 -5.43 19.15 2.14
C ALA A 62 -6.85 18.82 2.62
N MET A 63 -7.14 17.58 3.05
CA MET A 63 -8.46 17.20 3.56
C MET A 63 -8.82 18.03 4.79
N ARG A 64 -7.85 18.26 5.70
CA ARG A 64 -8.02 19.17 6.83
C ARG A 64 -8.26 20.61 6.37
N ARG A 65 -7.42 21.16 5.49
CA ARG A 65 -7.56 22.54 5.00
C ARG A 65 -8.87 22.79 4.25
N LYS A 66 -9.40 21.77 3.57
CA LYS A 66 -10.62 21.85 2.76
C LYS A 66 -11.88 21.35 3.48
N HIS A 67 -11.77 20.97 4.75
CA HIS A 67 -12.87 20.46 5.56
C HIS A 67 -13.58 19.25 4.93
N LEU A 68 -12.79 18.29 4.42
CA LEU A 68 -13.28 17.05 3.77
C LEU A 68 -12.96 15.80 4.62
N VAL A 69 -12.86 15.97 5.94
CA VAL A 69 -12.57 14.88 6.89
C VAL A 69 -13.74 13.89 6.91
N GLY A 70 -13.47 12.60 6.67
CA GLY A 70 -14.49 11.54 6.66
C GLY A 70 -15.34 11.44 5.38
N GLU A 71 -15.13 12.32 4.39
CA GLU A 71 -15.86 12.30 3.12
C GLU A 71 -15.38 11.17 2.19
N PHE A 72 -14.06 10.92 2.19
CA PHE A 72 -13.41 9.92 1.35
C PHE A 72 -12.81 8.78 2.16
N LEU A 73 -12.89 7.57 1.61
CA LEU A 73 -12.13 6.41 2.05
C LEU A 73 -10.90 6.24 1.16
N LEU A 74 -9.71 6.36 1.75
CA LEU A 74 -8.46 6.14 1.01
C LEU A 74 -8.09 4.66 1.02
N VAL A 75 -7.85 4.09 -0.17
CA VAL A 75 -7.27 2.77 -0.35
C VAL A 75 -5.89 2.95 -0.96
N GLY A 76 -4.84 2.82 -0.16
CA GLY A 76 -3.47 3.13 -0.62
C GLY A 76 -2.59 1.91 -0.80
N SER A 77 -1.59 2.04 -1.67
CA SER A 77 -0.53 1.05 -1.87
C SER A 77 0.45 0.98 -0.68
N ASP A 78 1.56 0.28 -0.84
CA ASP A 78 2.61 0.10 0.18
C ASP A 78 3.44 1.35 0.50
N GLY A 79 3.11 2.49 -0.10
CA GLY A 79 3.74 3.78 0.15
C GLY A 79 3.41 4.36 1.53
N TRP A 80 2.21 4.05 2.07
CA TRP A 80 1.79 4.44 3.43
C TRP A 80 1.57 3.27 4.39
N ALA A 81 1.44 2.02 3.90
CA ALA A 81 1.43 0.75 4.65
C ALA A 81 1.06 0.91 6.14
N ASP A 82 2.05 0.83 7.03
CA ASP A 82 1.96 1.06 8.49
C ASP A 82 2.84 2.23 8.95
N ARG A 83 3.04 3.22 8.07
CA ARG A 83 3.87 4.39 8.32
C ARG A 83 3.13 5.43 9.15
N TYR A 84 3.50 5.55 10.43
CA TYR A 84 2.97 6.56 11.33
C TYR A 84 3.41 7.98 10.99
N ASP A 85 4.59 8.16 10.39
CA ASP A 85 5.06 9.50 9.99
C ASP A 85 4.21 10.14 8.87
N VAL A 86 3.46 9.33 8.13
CA VAL A 86 2.48 9.81 7.15
C VAL A 86 1.24 10.37 7.84
N THR A 87 0.70 9.66 8.85
CA THR A 87 -0.57 9.98 9.52
C THR A 87 -0.42 10.84 10.77
N ASP A 88 0.78 11.00 11.31
CA ASP A 88 1.03 11.77 12.53
C ASP A 88 0.60 13.23 12.37
N GLY A 89 -0.28 13.68 13.27
CA GLY A 89 -0.96 14.97 13.24
C GLY A 89 -2.22 15.04 12.38
N TYR A 90 -2.52 14.03 11.56
CA TYR A 90 -3.66 13.95 10.64
C TYR A 90 -4.44 12.63 10.78
N GLN A 91 -4.52 12.11 12.00
CA GLN A 91 -5.10 10.80 12.27
C GLN A 91 -6.60 10.75 11.97
N GLN A 92 -7.33 11.84 12.26
CA GLN A 92 -8.77 11.94 11.97
C GLN A 92 -9.05 11.88 10.46
N GLU A 93 -8.20 12.51 9.65
CA GLU A 93 -8.31 12.52 8.18
C GLU A 93 -7.99 11.16 7.56
N ALA A 94 -7.09 10.38 8.19
CA ALA A 94 -6.69 9.06 7.72
C ALA A 94 -7.62 7.93 8.20
N ALA A 95 -8.52 8.22 9.14
CA ALA A 95 -9.37 7.23 9.79
C ALA A 95 -10.21 6.44 8.78
N GLY A 96 -10.23 5.12 8.94
CA GLY A 96 -10.90 4.16 8.04
C GLY A 96 -10.06 3.77 6.83
N GLY A 97 -8.94 4.45 6.55
CA GLY A 97 -8.09 4.16 5.40
C GLY A 97 -7.59 2.71 5.37
N ILE A 98 -7.66 2.07 4.20
CA ILE A 98 -7.16 0.71 3.97
C ILE A 98 -5.83 0.80 3.24
N THR A 99 -4.83 0.05 3.69
CA THR A 99 -3.48 0.07 3.12
C THR A 99 -3.01 -1.35 2.84
N ILE A 100 -2.12 -1.47 1.86
CA ILE A 100 -1.47 -2.73 1.53
C ILE A 100 -0.05 -2.66 2.06
N LYS A 101 0.39 -3.65 2.82
CA LYS A 101 1.76 -3.79 3.33
C LYS A 101 2.38 -5.04 2.73
N LEU A 102 3.62 -4.95 2.26
CA LEU A 102 4.37 -6.14 1.89
C LEU A 102 4.61 -7.02 3.13
N LYS A 103 4.25 -8.29 3.06
CA LYS A 103 4.43 -9.22 4.18
C LYS A 103 5.93 -9.45 4.41
N SER A 104 6.44 -8.95 5.53
CA SER A 104 7.81 -9.13 6.00
C SER A 104 7.78 -9.55 7.45
N ALA A 105 8.59 -10.56 7.83
CA ALA A 105 8.75 -10.87 9.23
C ALA A 105 9.58 -9.81 9.95
N TYR A 106 9.33 -9.73 11.26
CA TYR A 106 10.19 -9.05 12.20
C TYR A 106 11.54 -9.79 12.30
N ILE A 107 12.64 -9.05 12.40
CA ILE A 107 13.99 -9.60 12.39
C ILE A 107 14.67 -9.36 13.76
N PRO A 108 14.61 -10.31 14.72
CA PRO A 108 15.09 -10.08 16.08
C PRO A 108 16.60 -9.80 16.16
N TRP A 109 17.41 -10.54 15.42
CA TRP A 109 18.87 -10.38 15.46
C TRP A 109 19.33 -9.03 14.90
N PHE A 110 18.54 -8.40 14.01
CA PHE A 110 18.84 -7.07 13.52
C PHE A 110 18.63 -6.02 14.61
N ASP A 111 17.63 -6.19 15.47
CA ASP A 111 17.41 -5.32 16.61
C ASP A 111 18.51 -5.44 17.64
N ASP A 112 18.91 -6.67 17.97
CA ASP A 112 19.99 -6.91 18.92
C ASP A 112 21.27 -6.19 18.48
N TYR A 113 21.56 -6.28 17.18
CA TYR A 113 22.67 -5.56 16.55
C TYR A 113 22.46 -4.03 16.53
N TYR A 114 21.31 -3.54 16.03
CA TYR A 114 21.05 -2.12 15.80
C TYR A 114 20.92 -1.34 17.10
N LEU A 115 20.21 -1.88 18.09
CA LEU A 115 19.95 -1.23 19.38
C LEU A 115 21.20 -1.18 20.27
N ALA A 116 22.22 -1.97 19.96
CA ALA A 116 23.52 -1.92 20.63
C ALA A 116 24.45 -0.84 20.05
N LEU A 117 24.13 -0.24 18.89
CA LEU A 117 25.01 0.73 18.25
C LEU A 117 25.12 2.03 19.05
N GLN A 118 26.35 2.47 19.25
CA GLN A 118 26.70 3.75 19.87
C GLN A 118 27.49 4.61 18.88
N PRO A 119 27.39 5.96 18.97
CA PRO A 119 28.16 6.86 18.11
C PRO A 119 29.68 6.67 18.21
N ASP A 120 30.19 6.16 19.34
CA ASP A 120 31.61 5.90 19.56
C ASP A 120 32.10 4.61 18.87
N ASP A 121 31.24 3.60 18.76
CA ASP A 121 31.63 2.29 18.24
C ASP A 121 31.40 2.17 16.72
N ASN A 122 30.44 2.94 16.18
CA ASN A 122 30.02 2.82 14.78
C ASN A 122 30.80 3.77 13.86
N THR A 123 32.07 3.48 13.62
CA THR A 123 32.95 4.30 12.75
C THR A 123 32.77 4.04 11.26
N ARG A 124 32.08 2.94 10.89
CA ARG A 124 31.89 2.52 9.49
C ARG A 124 30.78 3.26 8.75
N ASN A 125 29.81 3.81 9.47
CA ASN A 125 28.68 4.53 8.87
C ASN A 125 28.89 6.05 9.01
N PRO A 126 29.21 6.77 7.92
CA PRO A 126 29.53 8.20 7.97
C PRO A 126 28.33 9.08 8.33
N TRP A 127 27.09 8.57 8.24
CA TRP A 127 25.86 9.31 8.57
C TRP A 127 25.35 9.01 9.97
N PHE A 128 25.96 8.07 10.71
CA PHE A 128 25.43 7.66 12.01
C PHE A 128 25.50 8.78 13.06
N THR A 129 26.58 9.58 13.06
CA THR A 129 26.72 10.77 13.92
C THR A 129 25.66 11.83 13.60
N GLU A 130 25.36 12.05 12.32
CA GLU A 130 24.34 13.00 11.87
C GLU A 130 22.95 12.52 12.29
N PHE A 131 22.65 11.25 12.00
CA PHE A 131 21.40 10.59 12.39
C PHE A 131 21.16 10.69 13.91
N TRP A 132 22.16 10.38 14.74
CA TRP A 132 22.02 10.45 16.20
C TRP A 132 21.63 11.86 16.67
N GLN A 133 22.35 12.88 16.16
CA GLN A 133 22.09 14.28 16.50
C GLN A 133 20.69 14.73 16.06
N HIS A 134 20.26 14.33 14.87
CA HIS A 134 18.92 14.61 14.37
C HIS A 134 17.83 13.86 15.16
N ARG A 135 18.01 12.56 15.39
CA ARG A 135 17.02 11.71 16.08
C ARG A 135 16.74 12.18 17.51
N PHE A 136 17.79 12.57 18.24
CA PHE A 136 17.68 13.01 19.62
C PHE A 136 17.66 14.53 19.77
N GLN A 137 17.70 15.29 18.66
CA GLN A 137 17.70 16.76 18.64
C GLN A 137 18.77 17.34 19.60
N CYS A 138 20.00 16.83 19.46
CA CYS A 138 21.14 17.21 20.29
C CYS A 138 22.43 17.25 19.47
N ARG A 139 23.48 17.91 20.00
CA ARG A 139 24.82 17.93 19.40
C ARG A 139 25.78 17.01 20.14
N LEU A 140 26.65 16.35 19.39
CA LEU A 140 27.75 15.55 19.91
C LEU A 140 29.01 16.40 19.97
N LYS A 141 29.18 17.13 21.09
CA LYS A 141 30.25 18.13 21.26
C LYS A 141 31.64 17.50 21.15
N GLY A 142 32.54 18.13 20.40
CA GLY A 142 33.93 17.68 20.27
C GLY A 142 34.13 16.53 19.27
N ARG A 143 33.12 16.21 18.47
CA ARG A 143 33.25 15.26 17.35
C ARG A 143 33.44 15.99 16.02
N ALA A 144 34.04 15.31 15.05
CA ALA A 144 34.33 15.86 13.72
C ALA A 144 33.05 16.33 12.96
N GLN A 145 31.91 15.67 13.21
CA GLN A 145 30.62 15.99 12.60
C GLN A 145 29.65 16.68 13.58
N GLU A 146 30.17 17.48 14.51
CA GLU A 146 29.33 18.28 15.42
C GLU A 146 28.42 19.23 14.64
N ASN A 147 27.11 19.16 14.90
CA ASN A 147 26.13 20.06 14.28
C ASN A 147 25.67 21.15 15.26
N THR A 148 26.10 22.39 15.02
CA THR A 148 25.82 23.55 15.88
C THR A 148 24.36 24.04 15.79
N LYS A 149 23.54 23.49 14.89
CA LYS A 149 22.09 23.75 14.83
C LYS A 149 21.38 23.34 16.13
N TYR A 150 21.90 22.34 16.85
CA TYR A 150 21.30 21.82 18.07
C TYR A 150 21.93 22.47 19.33
N ASN A 151 21.10 23.12 20.13
CA ASN A 151 21.55 23.83 21.34
C ASN A 151 21.88 22.90 22.51
N ARG A 152 21.26 21.71 22.54
CA ARG A 152 21.37 20.72 23.63
C ARG A 152 22.51 19.74 23.35
N THR A 153 23.38 19.47 24.32
CA THR A 153 24.39 18.41 24.20
C THR A 153 23.76 17.05 24.47
N CYS A 154 24.10 16.03 23.67
CA CYS A 154 23.67 14.65 23.92
C CYS A 154 24.30 14.14 25.23
N ASN A 155 23.58 13.30 25.97
CA ASN A 155 24.07 12.67 27.20
C ASN A 155 24.12 11.14 27.03
N SER A 156 24.28 10.41 28.14
CA SER A 156 24.36 8.94 28.14
C SER A 156 22.99 8.24 28.24
N ARG A 157 21.88 8.99 28.34
CA ARG A 157 20.52 8.43 28.43
C ARG A 157 19.87 8.25 27.07
N GLU A 158 20.39 8.87 26.02
CA GLU A 158 19.95 8.64 24.65
C GLU A 158 20.17 7.18 24.25
N SER A 159 19.11 6.53 23.81
CA SER A 159 19.13 5.13 23.42
C SER A 159 18.23 4.90 22.22
N LEU A 160 18.71 4.12 21.25
CA LEU A 160 17.92 3.74 20.07
C LEU A 160 16.67 2.95 20.41
N ARG A 161 16.56 2.41 21.64
CA ARG A 161 15.34 1.76 22.15
C ARG A 161 14.17 2.73 22.31
N GLN A 162 14.44 4.04 22.43
CA GLN A 162 13.41 5.05 22.60
C GLN A 162 12.62 5.24 21.30
N GLN A 163 11.33 4.91 21.33
CA GLN A 163 10.42 4.96 20.16
C GLN A 163 11.02 4.23 18.95
N TYR A 164 11.59 3.05 19.18
CA TYR A 164 12.09 2.20 18.12
C TYR A 164 10.93 1.60 17.33
N ALA A 165 11.02 1.65 16.00
CA ALA A 165 10.19 0.89 15.10
C ALA A 165 11.11 0.33 14.00
N GLN A 166 11.11 -1.00 13.85
CA GLN A 166 11.87 -1.66 12.78
C GLN A 166 11.26 -1.32 11.42
N ASP A 167 12.11 -1.08 10.42
CA ASP A 167 11.66 -0.86 9.05
C ASP A 167 10.89 -2.07 8.52
N THR A 168 9.71 -1.83 7.95
CA THR A 168 8.79 -2.89 7.56
C THR A 168 9.18 -3.63 6.29
N LYS A 169 10.24 -3.16 5.62
CA LYS A 169 10.85 -3.77 4.45
C LYS A 169 12.26 -4.32 4.75
N MET A 170 12.69 -4.34 6.01
CA MET A 170 14.01 -4.84 6.42
C MET A 170 14.28 -6.27 5.96
N GLY A 171 13.27 -7.15 6.04
CA GLY A 171 13.39 -8.53 5.57
C GLY A 171 13.73 -8.64 4.08
N PHE A 172 13.17 -7.77 3.24
CA PHE A 172 13.47 -7.73 1.80
C PHE A 172 14.91 -7.30 1.52
N VAL A 173 15.42 -6.30 2.25
CA VAL A 173 16.82 -5.86 2.11
C VAL A 173 17.77 -7.01 2.42
N ILE A 174 17.51 -7.75 3.51
CA ILE A 174 18.34 -8.88 3.91
C ILE A 174 18.21 -10.03 2.89
N ASN A 175 17.00 -10.34 2.44
CA ASN A 175 16.78 -11.36 1.42
C ASN A 175 17.45 -11.01 0.08
N ALA A 176 17.55 -9.73 -0.29
CA ALA A 176 18.29 -9.30 -1.48
C ALA A 176 19.79 -9.55 -1.34
N ILE A 177 20.37 -9.27 -0.15
CA ILE A 177 21.77 -9.59 0.16
C ILE A 177 22.01 -11.10 0.08
N TYR A 178 21.13 -11.91 0.68
CA TYR A 178 21.23 -13.37 0.59
C TYR A 178 21.05 -13.87 -0.84
N SER A 179 20.16 -13.28 -1.65
CA SER A 179 19.98 -13.66 -3.05
C SER A 179 21.29 -13.50 -3.83
N MET A 180 22.01 -12.40 -3.62
CA MET A 180 23.33 -12.19 -4.21
C MET A 180 24.36 -13.20 -3.69
N ALA A 181 24.36 -13.46 -2.37
CA ALA A 181 25.28 -14.41 -1.75
C ALA A 181 25.06 -15.85 -2.28
N TYR A 182 23.81 -16.32 -2.35
CA TYR A 182 23.46 -17.64 -2.89
C TYR A 182 23.76 -17.73 -4.39
N GLY A 183 23.50 -16.68 -5.16
CA GLY A 183 23.87 -16.61 -6.58
C GLY A 183 25.37 -16.76 -6.80
N LEU A 184 26.18 -15.99 -6.06
CA LEU A 184 27.64 -16.07 -6.10
C LEU A 184 28.16 -17.43 -5.62
N HIS A 185 27.56 -17.99 -4.56
CA HIS A 185 27.92 -19.30 -4.04
C HIS A 185 27.67 -20.40 -5.08
N THR A 186 26.51 -20.39 -5.72
CA THR A 186 26.16 -21.35 -6.76
C THR A 186 27.09 -21.22 -7.97
N MET A 187 27.40 -19.98 -8.38
CA MET A 187 28.38 -19.71 -9.41
C MET A 187 29.76 -20.27 -9.04
N GLN A 188 30.22 -20.04 -7.81
CA GLN A 188 31.51 -20.50 -7.31
C GLN A 188 31.60 -22.03 -7.33
N GLN A 189 30.58 -22.73 -6.83
CA GLN A 189 30.56 -24.19 -6.81
C GLN A 189 30.59 -24.80 -8.22
N LYS A 190 29.97 -24.13 -9.21
CA LYS A 190 29.89 -24.64 -10.59
C LYS A 190 31.09 -24.26 -11.43
N VAL A 191 31.63 -23.05 -11.27
CA VAL A 191 32.74 -22.53 -12.07
C VAL A 191 34.09 -22.93 -11.48
N CYS A 192 34.20 -23.06 -10.16
CA CYS A 192 35.41 -23.40 -9.43
C CYS A 192 35.22 -24.67 -8.56
N PRO A 193 34.85 -25.83 -9.15
CA PRO A 193 34.54 -27.03 -8.39
C PRO A 193 35.76 -27.50 -7.56
N GLY A 194 35.55 -27.75 -6.26
CA GLY A 194 36.61 -28.21 -5.35
C GLY A 194 37.65 -27.16 -4.95
N TYR A 195 37.51 -25.92 -5.41
CA TYR A 195 38.41 -24.82 -5.06
C TYR A 195 37.84 -24.00 -3.89
N GLN A 196 38.66 -23.60 -2.92
CA GLN A 196 38.24 -22.69 -1.86
C GLN A 196 38.52 -21.23 -2.26
N GLY A 197 37.47 -20.42 -2.36
CA GLY A 197 37.55 -19.02 -2.80
C GLY A 197 37.37 -18.86 -4.31
N LEU A 198 37.93 -17.78 -4.87
CA LEU A 198 37.82 -17.43 -6.29
C LEU A 198 38.98 -18.03 -7.09
N CYS A 199 38.66 -18.88 -8.07
CA CYS A 199 39.60 -19.36 -9.09
C CYS A 199 39.71 -18.37 -10.27
N ASP A 200 40.64 -18.60 -11.19
CA ASP A 200 40.90 -17.70 -12.32
C ASP A 200 39.68 -17.52 -13.24
N ALA A 201 38.80 -18.51 -13.34
CA ALA A 201 37.57 -18.42 -14.13
C ALA A 201 36.53 -17.43 -13.57
N MET A 202 36.72 -16.93 -12.34
CA MET A 202 35.92 -15.86 -11.72
C MET A 202 36.71 -14.55 -11.57
N ARG A 203 37.85 -14.40 -12.26
CA ARG A 203 38.70 -13.20 -12.22
C ARG A 203 38.89 -12.61 -13.63
N PRO A 204 38.06 -11.63 -14.05
CA PRO A 204 36.94 -11.03 -13.32
C PRO A 204 35.67 -11.88 -13.36
N ILE A 205 34.68 -11.52 -12.55
CA ILE A 205 33.35 -12.15 -12.58
C ILE A 205 32.59 -11.67 -13.82
N ASP A 206 32.10 -12.60 -14.64
CA ASP A 206 31.22 -12.29 -15.77
C ASP A 206 29.79 -12.06 -15.29
N GLY A 207 29.30 -10.83 -15.45
CA GLY A 207 27.96 -10.42 -15.04
C GLY A 207 26.83 -11.17 -15.75
N ARG A 208 27.03 -11.64 -17.00
CA ARG A 208 26.02 -12.43 -17.72
C ARG A 208 25.86 -13.82 -17.11
N LYS A 209 26.98 -14.47 -16.78
CA LYS A 209 26.96 -15.74 -16.05
C LYS A 209 26.35 -15.58 -14.66
N LEU A 210 26.71 -14.51 -13.95
CA LEU A 210 26.13 -14.24 -12.64
C LEU A 210 24.60 -14.08 -12.70
N LEU A 211 24.08 -13.38 -13.71
CA LEU A 211 22.64 -13.26 -13.93
C LEU A 211 21.97 -14.62 -14.12
N GLU A 212 22.55 -15.53 -14.90
CA GLU A 212 22.02 -16.89 -15.07
C GLU A 212 21.92 -17.66 -13.75
N PHE A 213 22.89 -17.49 -12.85
CA PHE A 213 22.87 -18.11 -11.52
C PHE A 213 21.85 -17.44 -10.59
N LEU A 214 21.74 -16.11 -10.63
CA LEU A 214 20.76 -15.35 -9.84
C LEU A 214 19.32 -15.74 -10.23
N MET A 215 19.01 -15.84 -11.53
CA MET A 215 17.68 -16.22 -12.01
C MET A 215 17.25 -17.66 -11.63
N ARG A 216 18.22 -18.53 -11.28
CA ARG A 216 17.96 -19.91 -10.85
C ARG A 216 18.10 -20.11 -9.34
N THR A 217 18.25 -19.02 -8.60
CA THR A 217 18.48 -19.07 -7.16
C THR A 217 17.19 -19.46 -6.44
N ASN A 218 17.30 -20.41 -5.51
CA ASN A 218 16.21 -20.93 -4.69
C ASN A 218 16.74 -21.19 -3.28
N PHE A 219 16.25 -20.44 -2.30
CA PHE A 219 16.69 -20.55 -0.91
C PHE A 219 15.56 -20.15 0.06
N THR A 220 15.74 -20.50 1.33
CA THR A 220 14.84 -20.08 2.40
C THR A 220 15.23 -18.69 2.90
N GLY A 221 14.33 -17.72 2.77
CA GLY A 221 14.49 -16.35 3.24
C GLY A 221 14.44 -16.22 4.76
N VAL A 222 14.69 -15.01 5.26
CA VAL A 222 14.77 -14.72 6.70
C VAL A 222 13.45 -14.90 7.46
N SER A 223 12.32 -14.91 6.76
CA SER A 223 10.98 -15.15 7.32
C SER A 223 10.53 -16.60 7.17
N GLY A 224 11.43 -17.52 6.76
CA GLY A 224 11.11 -18.92 6.48
C GLY A 224 10.41 -19.18 5.15
N GLU A 225 10.27 -18.15 4.31
CA GLU A 225 9.70 -18.24 2.98
C GLU A 225 10.65 -18.86 1.95
N THR A 226 10.13 -19.42 0.87
CA THR A 226 10.94 -19.76 -0.29
C THR A 226 11.11 -18.53 -1.19
N ILE A 227 12.35 -18.05 -1.33
CA ILE A 227 12.72 -17.01 -2.29
C ILE A 227 13.14 -17.67 -3.60
N ARG A 228 12.47 -17.28 -4.68
CA ARG A 228 12.73 -17.72 -6.05
C ARG A 228 12.31 -16.61 -7.02
N PHE A 229 12.87 -16.64 -8.22
CA PHE A 229 12.56 -15.68 -9.27
C PHE A 229 11.84 -16.36 -10.43
N ASP A 230 10.86 -15.68 -11.01
CA ASP A 230 10.22 -16.11 -12.24
C ASP A 230 11.06 -15.74 -13.49
N GLN A 231 10.48 -15.89 -14.68
CA GLN A 231 11.16 -15.59 -15.94
C GLN A 231 11.50 -14.10 -16.12
N ASN A 232 10.80 -13.21 -15.41
CA ASN A 232 11.01 -11.76 -15.42
C ASN A 232 11.95 -11.30 -14.30
N GLY A 233 12.31 -12.20 -13.37
CA GLY A 233 13.15 -11.87 -12.22
C GLY A 233 12.32 -11.44 -11.00
N ASP A 234 11.02 -11.71 -10.99
CA ASP A 234 10.12 -11.29 -9.92
C ASP A 234 9.91 -12.40 -8.90
N SER A 235 9.90 -12.03 -7.62
CA SER A 235 9.57 -12.92 -6.51
C SER A 235 8.07 -12.90 -6.25
N PRO A 236 7.44 -14.03 -5.85
CA PRO A 236 6.01 -14.06 -5.56
C PRO A 236 5.61 -13.07 -4.47
N GLY A 237 4.62 -12.22 -4.78
CA GLY A 237 4.09 -11.20 -3.88
C GLY A 237 3.23 -11.80 -2.75
N ARG A 238 3.41 -11.27 -1.55
CA ARG A 238 2.60 -11.57 -0.37
C ARG A 238 2.36 -10.27 0.37
N TYR A 239 1.12 -10.01 0.74
CA TYR A 239 0.72 -8.76 1.34
C TYR A 239 -0.14 -8.99 2.57
N GLU A 240 -0.03 -8.05 3.50
CA GLU A 240 -0.92 -7.84 4.64
C GLU A 240 -1.79 -6.64 4.31
N ILE A 241 -3.07 -6.70 4.69
CA ILE A 241 -4.01 -5.61 4.52
C ILE A 241 -4.20 -4.97 5.89
N MET A 242 -3.96 -3.67 5.97
CA MET A 242 -4.05 -2.91 7.20
C MET A 242 -5.21 -1.92 7.12
N ASN A 243 -5.85 -1.64 8.24
CA ASN A 243 -6.82 -0.56 8.37
C ASN A 243 -6.37 0.44 9.44
N PHE A 244 -6.42 1.73 9.14
CA PHE A 244 -6.07 2.78 10.09
C PHE A 244 -7.30 3.21 10.88
N LYS A 245 -7.41 2.75 12.13
CA LYS A 245 -8.62 2.88 12.94
C LYS A 245 -8.41 3.69 14.18
N ARG A 246 -9.50 4.32 14.62
CA ARG A 246 -9.63 4.84 15.98
C ARG A 246 -9.81 3.66 16.93
N LEU A 247 -8.95 3.56 17.93
CA LEU A 247 -9.10 2.63 19.04
C LEU A 247 -10.04 3.26 20.07
N GLY A 248 -11.08 2.53 20.49
CA GLY A 248 -11.98 2.98 21.55
C GLY A 248 -11.26 3.03 22.90
N GLY A 249 -11.47 4.10 23.67
CA GLY A 249 -10.88 4.28 25.00
C GLY A 249 -11.27 5.61 25.66
N ASP A 250 -11.19 5.64 26.99
CA ASP A 250 -11.68 6.69 27.90
C ASP A 250 -11.06 8.08 27.66
N GLY A 251 -11.61 8.83 26.70
CA GLY A 251 -11.35 10.26 26.50
C GLY A 251 -10.08 10.62 25.72
N VAL A 252 -9.31 9.64 25.22
CA VAL A 252 -8.13 9.88 24.37
C VAL A 252 -8.36 9.30 22.98
N ASP A 253 -8.32 10.18 21.97
CA ASP A 253 -8.38 9.85 20.54
C ASP A 253 -7.10 9.09 20.11
N GLN A 254 -7.04 7.79 20.37
CA GLN A 254 -5.93 6.94 19.94
C GLN A 254 -6.22 6.31 18.58
N TYR A 255 -5.23 6.29 17.68
CA TYR A 255 -5.33 5.68 16.37
C TYR A 255 -4.18 4.71 16.13
N SER A 256 -4.44 3.62 15.42
CA SER A 256 -3.43 2.62 15.07
C SER A 256 -3.76 1.94 13.74
N TYR A 257 -2.73 1.44 13.07
CA TYR A 257 -2.91 0.44 12.04
C TYR A 257 -3.24 -0.91 12.69
N ILE A 258 -4.28 -1.57 12.17
CA ILE A 258 -4.73 -2.90 12.59
C ILE A 258 -4.69 -3.81 11.38
N HIS A 259 -4.19 -5.04 11.57
CA HIS A 259 -4.17 -6.05 10.52
C HIS A 259 -5.57 -6.61 10.32
N VAL A 260 -6.10 -6.50 9.10
CA VAL A 260 -7.48 -6.88 8.76
C VAL A 260 -7.55 -7.92 7.64
N GLY A 261 -6.41 -8.37 7.11
CA GLY A 261 -6.44 -9.35 6.02
C GLY A 261 -5.07 -9.63 5.42
N SER A 262 -5.05 -10.52 4.43
CA SER A 262 -3.85 -10.89 3.70
C SER A 262 -4.17 -11.26 2.26
N TRP A 263 -3.18 -11.09 1.39
CA TRP A 263 -3.23 -11.57 0.01
C TRP A 263 -1.95 -12.34 -0.31
N ASP A 264 -2.11 -13.53 -0.87
CA ASP A 264 -1.03 -14.33 -1.43
C ASP A 264 -1.54 -15.14 -2.63
N GLN A 265 -0.78 -16.15 -3.08
CA GLN A 265 -1.17 -17.02 -4.20
C GLN A 265 -2.49 -17.79 -3.96
N GLY A 266 -2.95 -17.89 -2.70
CA GLY A 266 -4.24 -18.48 -2.35
C GLY A 266 -5.42 -17.53 -2.47
N GLY A 267 -5.19 -16.26 -2.80
CA GLY A 267 -6.23 -15.24 -2.94
C GLY A 267 -6.33 -14.27 -1.75
N LEU A 268 -7.35 -13.41 -1.80
CA LEU A 268 -7.63 -12.41 -0.79
C LEU A 268 -8.39 -13.04 0.39
N ARG A 269 -7.92 -12.78 1.62
CA ARG A 269 -8.61 -13.12 2.87
C ARG A 269 -8.75 -11.86 3.71
N MET A 270 -9.97 -11.52 4.10
CA MET A 270 -10.29 -10.30 4.85
C MET A 270 -11.14 -10.63 6.07
N ASP A 271 -10.99 -9.82 7.11
CA ASP A 271 -11.86 -9.77 8.27
C ASP A 271 -12.75 -8.52 8.15
N ASP A 272 -13.94 -8.71 7.57
CA ASP A 272 -14.86 -7.60 7.28
C ASP A 272 -15.45 -7.00 8.56
N GLU A 273 -15.62 -7.81 9.61
CA GLU A 273 -16.14 -7.37 10.92
C GLU A 273 -15.11 -6.49 11.64
N GLU A 274 -13.82 -6.82 11.50
CA GLU A 274 -12.73 -5.98 11.99
C GLU A 274 -12.62 -4.68 11.20
N ILE A 275 -13.13 -4.55 9.97
CA ILE A 275 -13.15 -3.26 9.23
C ILE A 275 -14.42 -2.45 9.54
N TRP A 276 -15.59 -3.09 9.54
CA TRP A 276 -16.86 -2.42 9.75
C TRP A 276 -17.62 -3.06 10.91
N THR A 277 -17.63 -2.39 12.06
CA THR A 277 -18.30 -2.90 13.27
C THR A 277 -19.82 -2.97 13.10
N ASN A 278 -20.41 -2.21 12.17
CA ASN A 278 -21.84 -2.21 11.88
C ASN A 278 -22.08 -2.12 10.36
N ALA A 279 -23.11 -2.79 9.85
CA ALA A 279 -23.47 -2.72 8.43
C ALA A 279 -23.81 -1.29 7.94
N SER A 280 -24.27 -0.41 8.85
CA SER A 280 -24.58 0.99 8.55
C SER A 280 -23.34 1.87 8.35
N THR A 281 -22.13 1.40 8.69
CA THR A 281 -20.89 2.15 8.48
C THR A 281 -20.18 1.79 7.17
N ILE A 282 -20.69 0.79 6.42
CA ILE A 282 -20.12 0.38 5.14
C ILE A 282 -20.26 1.52 4.12
N ILE A 283 -19.13 1.92 3.54
CA ILE A 283 -19.10 2.95 2.51
C ILE A 283 -19.38 2.30 1.15
N GLN A 284 -20.47 2.74 0.51
CA GLN A 284 -20.75 2.42 -0.90
C GLN A 284 -20.21 3.53 -1.80
N SER A 285 -19.52 3.14 -2.87
CA SER A 285 -18.97 4.05 -3.89
C SER A 285 -19.44 3.59 -5.27
N VAL A 286 -20.76 3.66 -5.48
CA VAL A 286 -21.44 3.26 -6.71
C VAL A 286 -22.03 4.48 -7.41
N CYS A 287 -22.00 4.48 -8.75
CA CYS A 287 -22.56 5.61 -9.52
C CYS A 287 -24.09 5.55 -9.63
N SER A 288 -24.62 4.33 -9.76
CA SER A 288 -26.03 4.03 -9.88
C SER A 288 -26.37 2.82 -9.01
N GLU A 289 -27.48 2.92 -8.28
CA GLU A 289 -27.99 1.81 -7.48
C GLU A 289 -28.49 0.67 -8.38
N PRO A 290 -28.52 -0.57 -7.87
CA PRO A 290 -29.19 -1.68 -8.54
C PRO A 290 -30.64 -1.32 -8.86
N CYS A 291 -31.08 -1.61 -10.09
CA CYS A 291 -32.44 -1.33 -10.51
C CYS A 291 -33.45 -2.21 -9.77
N GLN A 292 -34.64 -1.65 -9.50
CA GLN A 292 -35.71 -2.39 -8.87
C GLN A 292 -36.32 -3.40 -9.85
N LYS A 293 -37.19 -4.28 -9.34
CA LYS A 293 -37.98 -5.17 -10.20
C LYS A 293 -38.73 -4.35 -11.26
N ALA A 294 -38.95 -4.94 -12.44
CA ALA A 294 -39.56 -4.28 -13.61
C ALA A 294 -38.74 -3.17 -14.25
N GLN A 295 -37.47 -2.99 -13.88
CA GLN A 295 -36.62 -1.93 -14.43
C GLN A 295 -35.37 -2.51 -15.07
N ILE A 296 -34.96 -1.89 -16.17
CA ILE A 296 -33.71 -2.19 -16.87
C ILE A 296 -32.70 -1.06 -16.70
N LYS A 297 -31.43 -1.41 -16.81
CA LYS A 297 -30.30 -0.48 -16.85
C LYS A 297 -30.24 0.19 -18.23
N VAL A 298 -30.27 1.51 -18.27
CA VAL A 298 -30.04 2.28 -19.49
C VAL A 298 -28.82 3.17 -19.31
N ILE A 299 -27.78 2.91 -20.09
CA ILE A 299 -26.54 3.70 -20.10
C ILE A 299 -26.63 4.75 -21.20
N ARG A 300 -26.48 6.03 -20.86
CA ARG A 300 -26.55 7.12 -21.85
C ARG A 300 -25.25 7.19 -22.66
N LYS A 301 -25.35 7.61 -23.92
CA LYS A 301 -24.17 7.84 -24.77
C LYS A 301 -23.25 8.89 -24.12
N GLY A 302 -21.99 8.51 -23.90
CA GLY A 302 -20.98 9.37 -23.29
C GLY A 302 -20.85 9.23 -21.77
N GLU A 303 -21.70 8.44 -21.12
CA GLU A 303 -21.54 8.07 -19.70
C GLU A 303 -20.68 6.80 -19.55
N VAL A 304 -20.07 6.64 -18.38
CA VAL A 304 -19.29 5.44 -17.99
C VAL A 304 -20.22 4.27 -17.72
N SER A 305 -19.77 3.04 -17.98
CA SER A 305 -20.59 1.82 -17.92
C SER A 305 -21.28 1.57 -16.58
N CYS A 306 -20.70 2.03 -15.46
CA CYS A 306 -21.29 1.88 -14.13
C CYS A 306 -22.33 2.94 -13.78
N CYS A 307 -22.53 3.94 -14.64
CA CYS A 307 -23.53 4.99 -14.48
C CYS A 307 -24.70 4.69 -15.42
N TRP A 308 -25.73 4.04 -14.90
CA TRP A 308 -26.99 3.78 -15.61
C TRP A 308 -28.16 4.52 -14.98
N THR A 309 -29.23 4.72 -15.74
CA THR A 309 -30.55 5.11 -15.23
C THR A 309 -31.47 3.91 -15.27
N CYS A 310 -32.17 3.64 -14.18
CA CYS A 310 -33.17 2.57 -14.15
C CYS A 310 -34.46 3.06 -14.82
N THR A 311 -34.88 2.36 -15.87
CA THR A 311 -36.07 2.69 -16.65
C THR A 311 -37.09 1.56 -16.51
N PRO A 312 -38.34 1.85 -16.13
CA PRO A 312 -39.37 0.81 -16.03
C PRO A 312 -39.73 0.26 -17.40
N CYS A 313 -39.96 -1.04 -17.46
CA CYS A 313 -40.64 -1.69 -18.59
C CYS A 313 -42.12 -1.26 -18.63
N LYS A 314 -42.74 -1.37 -19.81
CA LYS A 314 -44.18 -1.13 -19.93
C LYS A 314 -44.98 -2.29 -19.32
N ASP A 315 -46.26 -2.06 -19.05
CA ASP A 315 -47.15 -3.04 -18.43
C ASP A 315 -47.25 -4.38 -19.20
N ASN A 316 -47.09 -4.35 -20.53
CA ASN A 316 -47.12 -5.53 -21.39
C ASN A 316 -45.72 -6.12 -21.69
N GLU A 317 -44.68 -5.63 -21.02
CA GLU A 317 -43.29 -6.04 -21.20
C GLU A 317 -42.75 -6.69 -19.92
N PHE A 318 -41.84 -7.65 -20.07
CA PHE A 318 -41.08 -8.28 -18.98
C PHE A 318 -39.59 -8.00 -19.16
N VAL A 319 -38.82 -8.13 -18.07
CA VAL A 319 -37.37 -7.96 -18.06
C VAL A 319 -36.73 -9.21 -18.66
N PHE A 320 -36.27 -9.14 -19.92
CA PHE A 320 -35.62 -10.27 -20.59
C PHE A 320 -34.16 -10.43 -20.14
N ASP A 321 -33.47 -9.30 -19.97
CA ASP A 321 -32.14 -9.19 -19.40
C ASP A 321 -31.98 -7.84 -18.69
N GLU A 322 -30.83 -7.60 -18.05
CA GLU A 322 -30.59 -6.36 -17.30
C GLU A 322 -30.69 -5.06 -18.14
N TYR A 323 -30.70 -5.14 -19.47
CA TYR A 323 -30.68 -4.00 -20.39
C TYR A 323 -31.90 -3.93 -21.31
N THR A 324 -32.76 -4.96 -21.32
CA THR A 324 -33.79 -5.11 -22.36
C THR A 324 -35.13 -5.55 -21.77
N CYS A 325 -36.16 -4.72 -22.00
CA CYS A 325 -37.55 -5.12 -21.83
C CYS A 325 -38.06 -5.78 -23.13
N ARG A 326 -38.80 -6.88 -23.00
CA ARG A 326 -39.42 -7.56 -24.14
C ARG A 326 -40.94 -7.62 -23.94
N ALA A 327 -41.68 -7.28 -24.99
CA ALA A 327 -43.14 -7.40 -24.98
C ALA A 327 -43.59 -8.87 -24.98
N CYS A 328 -44.65 -9.18 -24.23
CA CYS A 328 -45.33 -10.46 -24.33
C CYS A 328 -46.03 -10.61 -25.69
N ASP A 329 -46.22 -11.86 -26.11
CA ASP A 329 -47.03 -12.19 -27.29
C ASP A 329 -48.49 -11.77 -27.10
N LEU A 330 -49.20 -11.57 -28.22
CA LEU A 330 -50.61 -11.19 -28.18
C LEU A 330 -51.45 -12.24 -27.44
N GLY A 331 -52.11 -11.80 -26.37
CA GLY A 331 -52.93 -12.65 -25.49
C GLY A 331 -52.19 -13.19 -24.27
N ALA A 332 -50.88 -12.96 -24.15
CA ALA A 332 -50.10 -13.26 -22.95
C ALA A 332 -49.85 -12.00 -22.11
N TRP A 333 -49.59 -12.19 -20.82
CA TRP A 333 -49.29 -11.12 -19.86
C TRP A 333 -48.05 -11.48 -19.04
N PRO A 334 -47.20 -10.51 -18.67
CA PRO A 334 -46.06 -10.76 -17.78
C PRO A 334 -46.49 -11.39 -16.46
N THR A 335 -45.68 -12.29 -15.93
CA THR A 335 -45.86 -12.86 -14.59
C THR A 335 -45.53 -11.82 -13.50
N ASP A 336 -45.93 -12.08 -12.25
CA ASP A 336 -45.76 -11.11 -11.13
C ASP A 336 -44.29 -10.79 -10.81
N ASP A 337 -43.36 -11.66 -11.19
CA ASP A 337 -41.92 -11.46 -11.09
C ASP A 337 -41.33 -10.65 -12.26
N LEU A 338 -42.12 -10.44 -13.33
CA LEU A 338 -41.79 -9.66 -14.53
C LEU A 338 -40.51 -10.16 -15.20
N THR A 339 -40.33 -11.48 -15.24
CA THR A 339 -39.21 -12.21 -15.85
C THR A 339 -39.63 -13.18 -16.93
#